data_AF-A0A1W9HFG4-F1
#
_entry.id   AF-A0A1W9HFG4-F1
#
_cell.length_a   1.000
_cell.length_b   1.000
_cell.length_c   1.000
_cell.angle_alpha   90.00
_cell.angle_beta   90.00
_cell.angle_gamma   90.00
#
_symmetry.space_group_name_H-M   'P 1'
#
loop_
_entity.id
_entity.type
_entity.pdbx_description
1 polymer ?
#
loop_
_entity_poly.entity_id
_entity_poly.type
_entity_poly.pdbx_seq_one_letter_code
_entity_poly.pdbx_strand_id
1 'polypeptide(L)'
;MRLFPALLLLPAAALAAEKAPHRPLPRSVDGLPIGAIPPQELPATGCAAFLWTNTTNRALIAMASADPARIRFAPAGTLTDLVRTAQQGGGNYGFATHSDYAGGDYQLSLDIEIVERGDLSQGAVIPAGSLRIEKTGADTVIVPVVGIIGCAN
;
A
#
# COMPACT_ATOMS: atom_id res chain seq x y z
N MET A 1 -18.60 51.38 -41.09
CA MET A 1 -18.09 50.04 -41.39
C MET A 1 -17.06 49.66 -40.33
N ARG A 2 -17.43 48.91 -39.30
CA ARG A 2 -16.51 48.32 -38.31
C ARG A 2 -17.03 46.91 -37.99
N LEU A 3 -16.23 45.90 -38.35
CA LEU A 3 -16.51 44.47 -38.16
C LEU A 3 -16.40 44.10 -36.67
N PHE A 4 -17.38 43.35 -36.16
CA PHE A 4 -17.29 42.63 -34.88
C PHE A 4 -16.69 41.23 -35.11
N PRO A 5 -15.69 40.77 -34.33
CA PRO A 5 -15.26 39.39 -34.39
C PRO A 5 -16.18 38.54 -33.51
N ALA A 6 -16.82 37.53 -34.12
CA ALA A 6 -17.58 36.52 -33.42
C ALA A 6 -16.61 35.55 -32.73
N LEU A 7 -16.60 35.58 -31.39
CA LEU A 7 -15.84 34.64 -30.55
C LEU A 7 -16.65 33.34 -30.43
N LEU A 8 -16.18 32.27 -31.08
CA LEU A 8 -16.74 30.92 -30.98
C LEU A 8 -16.38 30.31 -29.62
N LEU A 9 -17.39 30.08 -28.76
CA LEU A 9 -17.26 29.25 -27.56
C LEU A 9 -17.29 27.76 -27.95
N LEU A 10 -16.22 27.03 -27.63
CA LEU A 10 -16.17 25.57 -27.64
C LEU A 10 -16.62 25.03 -26.27
N PRO A 11 -17.50 24.02 -26.19
CA PRO A 11 -17.90 23.42 -24.93
C PRO A 11 -16.82 22.44 -24.45
N ALA A 12 -16.36 22.62 -23.22
CA ALA A 12 -15.50 21.66 -22.53
C ALA A 12 -16.32 20.42 -22.16
N ALA A 13 -16.16 19.33 -22.89
CA ALA A 13 -16.72 18.04 -22.52
C ALA A 13 -15.94 17.46 -21.33
N ALA A 14 -16.57 17.45 -20.16
CA ALA A 14 -16.04 16.80 -18.96
C ALA A 14 -16.09 15.28 -19.15
N LEU A 15 -14.93 14.65 -19.27
CA LEU A 15 -14.76 13.19 -19.16
C LEU A 15 -15.01 12.81 -17.69
N ALA A 16 -16.22 12.38 -17.36
CA ALA A 16 -16.50 11.73 -16.09
C ALA A 16 -15.83 10.35 -16.09
N ALA A 17 -14.86 10.13 -15.22
CA ALA A 17 -14.27 8.82 -14.99
C ALA A 17 -15.36 7.87 -14.45
N GLU A 18 -15.71 6.85 -15.23
CA GLU A 18 -16.68 5.85 -14.84
C GLU A 18 -16.13 5.02 -13.68
N LYS A 19 -16.79 5.12 -12.51
CA LYS A 19 -16.39 4.40 -11.29
C LYS A 19 -16.66 2.91 -11.51
N ALA A 20 -15.61 2.16 -11.85
CA ALA A 20 -15.71 0.72 -12.10
C ALA A 20 -16.42 0.00 -10.93
N PRO A 21 -17.24 -1.03 -11.22
CA PRO A 21 -17.95 -1.77 -10.19
C PRO A 21 -16.98 -2.36 -9.17
N HIS A 22 -17.23 -2.11 -7.88
CA HIS A 22 -16.44 -2.66 -6.77
C HIS A 22 -16.60 -4.18 -6.74
N ARG A 23 -15.61 -4.91 -7.28
CA ARG A 23 -15.51 -6.36 -7.07
C ARG A 23 -15.16 -6.61 -5.60
N PRO A 24 -15.87 -7.49 -4.87
CA PRO A 24 -15.49 -7.86 -3.51
C PRO A 24 -14.05 -8.35 -3.48
N LEU A 25 -13.29 -7.95 -2.46
CA LEU A 25 -11.91 -8.41 -2.30
C LEU A 25 -11.88 -9.90 -1.97
N PRO A 26 -10.89 -10.65 -2.46
CA PRO A 26 -10.62 -12.00 -1.96
C PRO A 26 -10.50 -11.97 -0.44
N ARG A 27 -11.14 -12.92 0.25
CA ARG A 27 -11.11 -13.01 1.72
C ARG A 27 -9.90 -13.77 2.24
N SER A 28 -9.23 -14.52 1.38
CA SER A 28 -8.04 -15.29 1.68
C SER A 28 -7.08 -15.28 0.49
N VAL A 29 -5.80 -15.43 0.79
CA VAL A 29 -4.71 -15.64 -0.16
C VAL A 29 -3.99 -16.90 0.29
N ASP A 30 -3.91 -17.90 -0.58
CA ASP A 30 -3.21 -19.17 -0.33
C ASP A 30 -3.64 -19.88 0.97
N GLY A 31 -4.92 -19.75 1.35
CA GLY A 31 -5.50 -20.34 2.56
C GLY A 31 -5.29 -19.53 3.84
N LEU A 32 -4.52 -18.44 3.79
CA LEU A 32 -4.33 -17.54 4.92
C LEU A 32 -5.53 -16.57 5.03
N PRO A 33 -5.97 -16.19 6.25
CA PRO A 33 -7.13 -15.32 6.46
C PRO A 33 -6.80 -13.83 6.23
N ILE A 34 -6.02 -13.55 5.18
CA ILE A 34 -5.71 -12.22 4.66
C ILE A 34 -6.17 -12.10 3.22
N GLY A 35 -6.82 -10.99 2.88
CA GLY A 35 -7.25 -10.67 1.53
C GLY A 35 -6.21 -9.89 0.74
N ALA A 36 -6.29 -10.02 -0.59
CA ALA A 36 -5.59 -9.12 -1.48
C ALA A 36 -6.23 -7.72 -1.44
N ILE A 37 -5.42 -6.67 -1.39
CA ILE A 37 -5.88 -5.30 -1.56
C ILE A 37 -5.88 -4.92 -3.06
N PRO A 38 -6.73 -3.97 -3.50
CA PRO A 38 -6.66 -3.43 -4.85
C PRO A 38 -5.27 -2.85 -5.15
N PRO A 39 -4.93 -2.61 -6.44
CA PRO A 39 -3.82 -1.75 -6.80
C PRO A 39 -3.87 -0.46 -5.98
N GLN A 40 -2.73 -0.07 -5.44
CA GLN A 40 -2.60 1.15 -4.65
C GLN A 40 -1.79 2.18 -5.46
N GLU A 41 -2.17 3.44 -5.32
CA GLU A 41 -1.43 4.55 -5.90
C GLU A 41 -0.31 4.98 -4.96
N LEU A 42 0.78 5.48 -5.54
CA LEU A 42 1.82 6.14 -4.77
C LEU A 42 1.26 7.42 -4.14
N PRO A 43 1.60 7.75 -2.87
CA PRO A 43 1.25 9.03 -2.28
C PRO A 43 1.74 10.20 -3.14
N ALA A 44 1.04 11.33 -3.11
CA ALA A 44 1.44 12.53 -3.86
C ALA A 44 2.80 13.08 -3.41
N THR A 45 3.19 12.81 -2.15
CA THR A 45 4.47 13.18 -1.56
C THR A 45 4.90 12.09 -0.58
N GLY A 46 6.21 11.85 -0.46
CA GLY A 46 6.76 10.86 0.45
C GLY A 46 6.79 9.45 -0.15
N CYS A 47 7.08 8.45 0.67
CA CYS A 47 7.33 7.09 0.24
C CYS A 47 6.23 6.10 0.68
N ALA A 48 6.03 5.06 -0.12
CA ALA A 48 5.20 3.91 0.22
C ALA A 48 5.91 2.60 -0.12
N ALA A 49 5.79 1.62 0.78
CA ALA A 49 6.18 0.23 0.58
C ALA A 49 4.95 -0.58 0.15
N PHE A 50 5.01 -1.20 -1.03
CA PHE A 50 4.00 -2.10 -1.55
C PHE A 50 4.46 -3.53 -1.30
N LEU A 51 3.61 -4.33 -0.65
CA LEU A 51 3.97 -5.63 -0.10
C LEU A 51 3.09 -6.73 -0.71
N TRP A 52 3.73 -7.62 -1.45
CA TRP A 52 3.12 -8.80 -2.03
C TRP A 52 3.46 -10.03 -1.22
N THR A 53 2.59 -11.04 -1.22
CA THR A 53 2.93 -12.35 -0.69
C THR A 53 4.15 -12.92 -1.42
N ASN A 54 5.07 -13.49 -0.65
CA ASN A 54 6.18 -14.27 -1.21
C ASN A 54 5.77 -15.74 -1.39
N THR A 55 4.67 -15.95 -2.11
CA THR A 55 4.05 -17.24 -2.40
C THR A 55 3.76 -17.33 -3.90
N THR A 56 3.17 -18.45 -4.34
CA THR A 56 2.83 -18.67 -5.76
C THR A 56 1.90 -17.60 -6.34
N ASN A 57 0.91 -17.12 -5.58
CA ASN A 57 -0.10 -16.19 -6.09
C ASN A 57 0.30 -14.71 -6.07
N ARG A 58 1.48 -14.36 -5.53
CA ARG A 58 2.01 -12.97 -5.40
C ARG A 58 0.93 -11.89 -5.29
N ALA A 59 0.09 -11.99 -4.27
CA ALA A 59 -1.01 -11.06 -4.09
C ALA A 59 -0.52 -9.82 -3.34
N LEU A 60 -0.91 -8.62 -3.78
CA LEU A 60 -0.69 -7.40 -3.00
C LEU A 60 -1.55 -7.46 -1.75
N ILE A 61 -0.95 -7.53 -0.57
CA ILE A 61 -1.69 -7.72 0.69
C ILE A 61 -1.59 -6.52 1.63
N ALA A 62 -0.59 -5.67 1.44
CA ALA A 62 -0.44 -4.46 2.22
C ALA A 62 0.27 -3.34 1.45
N MET A 63 -0.02 -2.10 1.85
CA MET A 63 0.77 -0.93 1.52
C MET A 63 1.06 -0.16 2.81
N ALA A 64 2.34 0.08 3.11
CA ALA A 64 2.75 0.94 4.21
C ALA A 64 3.19 2.30 3.67
N SER A 65 2.70 3.40 4.24
CA SER A 65 3.13 4.77 3.92
C SER A 65 4.06 5.33 5.00
N ALA A 66 5.10 6.04 4.56
CA ALA A 66 6.07 6.68 5.45
C ALA A 66 5.44 7.87 6.19
N ASP A 67 4.71 8.70 5.45
CA ASP A 67 3.98 9.89 5.94
C ASP A 67 2.66 10.09 5.17
N PRO A 68 1.48 10.05 5.81
CA PRO A 68 1.28 9.68 7.21
C PRO A 68 1.70 8.23 7.47
N ALA A 69 2.24 7.98 8.66
CA ALA A 69 2.76 6.70 9.11
C ALA A 69 1.65 5.64 9.31
N ARG A 70 1.28 4.94 8.23
CA ARG A 70 0.14 3.99 8.23
C ARG A 70 0.45 2.73 7.44
N ILE A 71 -0.29 1.67 7.73
CA ILE A 71 -0.34 0.46 6.90
C ILE A 71 -1.79 0.16 6.54
N ARG A 72 -2.03 -0.10 5.25
CA ARG A 72 -3.30 -0.57 4.70
C ARG A 72 -3.20 -2.06 4.43
N PHE A 73 -4.21 -2.83 4.84
CA PHE A 73 -4.34 -4.26 4.55
C PHE A 73 -5.83 -4.66 4.47
N ALA A 74 -6.13 -5.91 4.10
CA ALA A 74 -7.52 -6.38 4.03
C ALA A 74 -7.76 -7.68 4.83
N PRO A 75 -7.86 -7.64 6.17
CA PRO A 75 -8.23 -8.82 6.94
C PRO A 75 -9.62 -9.31 6.50
N ALA A 76 -9.73 -10.58 6.14
CA ALA A 76 -10.96 -11.18 5.62
C ALA A 76 -11.65 -10.38 4.48
N GLY A 77 -10.88 -9.64 3.67
CA GLY A 77 -11.38 -8.88 2.52
C GLY A 77 -11.94 -7.48 2.83
N THR A 78 -11.76 -6.96 4.04
CA THR A 78 -12.19 -5.59 4.41
C THR A 78 -10.99 -4.66 4.50
N LEU A 79 -10.90 -3.62 3.68
CA LEU A 79 -9.81 -2.64 3.78
C LEU A 79 -9.77 -1.99 5.16
N THR A 80 -8.60 -2.06 5.79
CA THR A 80 -8.34 -1.56 7.14
C THR A 80 -7.01 -0.81 7.11
N ASP A 81 -6.99 0.38 7.71
CA ASP A 81 -5.79 1.20 7.87
C ASP A 81 -5.41 1.25 9.36
N LEU A 82 -4.18 0.87 9.70
CA LEU A 82 -3.62 1.00 11.05
C LEU A 82 -2.58 2.12 11.09
N VAL A 83 -2.36 2.69 12.27
CA VAL A 83 -1.35 3.74 12.50
C VAL A 83 -0.09 3.09 13.07
N ARG A 84 1.08 3.56 12.65
CA ARG A 84 2.37 3.10 13.18
C ARG A 84 2.53 3.53 14.63
N THR A 85 2.82 2.58 15.50
CA THR A 85 3.00 2.80 16.95
C THR A 85 4.45 2.71 17.38
N ALA A 86 5.28 1.94 16.67
CA ALA A 86 6.70 1.82 16.94
C ALA A 86 7.51 1.53 15.67
N GLN A 87 8.80 1.84 15.72
CA GLN A 87 9.80 1.46 14.73
C GLN A 87 11.14 1.19 15.41
N GLN A 88 11.87 0.19 14.92
CA GLN A 88 13.17 -0.19 15.45
C GLN A 88 14.10 -0.67 14.33
N GLY A 89 15.40 -0.41 14.51
CA GLY A 89 16.45 -0.70 13.54
C GLY A 89 16.66 0.43 12.54
N GLY A 90 17.77 0.34 11.80
CA GLY A 90 18.08 1.29 10.74
C GLY A 90 17.17 1.08 9.53
N GLY A 91 16.97 2.12 8.73
CA GLY A 91 16.27 2.01 7.45
C GLY A 91 16.27 3.31 6.69
N ASN A 92 15.81 3.24 5.44
CA ASN A 92 15.75 4.35 4.49
C ASN A 92 14.31 4.59 4.05
N TYR A 93 14.06 5.71 3.37
CA TYR A 93 12.76 6.03 2.77
C TYR A 93 11.59 6.13 3.77
N GLY A 94 11.89 6.45 5.04
CA GLY A 94 10.88 6.56 6.11
C GLY A 94 10.40 5.23 6.69
N PHE A 95 11.08 4.13 6.37
CA PHE A 95 10.84 2.80 6.93
C PHE A 95 12.04 2.34 7.76
N ALA A 96 11.76 1.51 8.77
CA ALA A 96 12.77 0.81 9.57
C ALA A 96 12.67 -0.69 9.30
N THR A 97 13.71 -1.46 9.64
CA THR A 97 13.68 -2.93 9.48
C THR A 97 12.57 -3.61 10.27
N HIS A 98 12.13 -3.00 11.38
CA HIS A 98 10.95 -3.43 12.14
C HIS A 98 10.00 -2.25 12.36
N SER A 99 8.70 -2.48 12.16
CA SER A 99 7.65 -1.48 12.41
C SER A 99 6.38 -2.14 12.95
N ASP A 100 5.84 -1.58 14.03
CA ASP A 100 4.56 -2.01 14.60
C ASP A 100 3.45 -1.02 14.23
N TYR A 101 2.27 -1.56 13.98
CA TYR A 101 1.05 -0.80 13.70
C TYR A 101 -0.11 -1.36 14.51
N ALA A 102 -0.98 -0.47 14.98
CA ALA A 102 -2.14 -0.88 15.77
C ALA A 102 -3.39 -0.06 15.44
N GLY A 103 -4.55 -0.66 15.68
CA GLY A 103 -5.84 0.01 15.61
C GLY A 103 -7.00 -0.98 15.66
N GLY A 104 -8.06 -0.63 16.40
CA GLY A 104 -9.18 -1.53 16.66
C GLY A 104 -8.69 -2.82 17.33
N ASP A 105 -9.13 -3.97 16.80
CA ASP A 105 -8.75 -5.30 17.31
C ASP A 105 -7.45 -5.87 16.71
N TYR A 106 -6.75 -5.09 15.88
CA TYR A 106 -5.59 -5.56 15.12
C TYR A 106 -4.28 -4.94 15.59
N GLN A 107 -3.24 -5.79 15.60
CA GLN A 107 -1.84 -5.40 15.67
C GLN A 107 -1.08 -6.05 14.52
N LEU A 108 -0.19 -5.29 13.89
CA LEU A 108 0.65 -5.73 12.79
C LEU A 108 2.10 -5.47 13.14
N SER A 109 2.97 -6.46 12.96
CA SER A 109 4.42 -6.25 12.97
C SER A 109 4.97 -6.54 11.60
N LEU A 110 5.72 -5.59 11.04
CA LEU A 110 6.36 -5.69 9.75
C LEU A 110 7.87 -5.73 9.94
N ASP A 111 8.46 -6.87 9.57
CA ASP A 111 9.89 -7.07 9.48
C ASP A 111 10.29 -7.08 8.00
N ILE A 112 11.22 -6.21 7.59
CA ILE A 112 11.65 -6.09 6.19
C ILE A 112 13.16 -5.87 6.06
N GLU A 113 13.72 -6.40 4.99
CA GLU A 113 15.02 -5.99 4.46
C GLU A 113 14.80 -4.90 3.39
N ILE A 114 15.61 -3.84 3.40
CA ILE A 114 15.55 -2.78 2.40
C ILE A 114 16.87 -2.76 1.64
N VAL A 115 16.81 -2.95 0.32
CA VAL A 115 17.98 -2.96 -0.56
C VAL A 115 17.82 -1.90 -1.64
N GLU A 116 18.73 -0.94 -1.65
CA GLU A 116 18.87 0.02 -2.73
C GLU A 116 19.49 -0.67 -3.94
N ARG A 117 18.91 -0.43 -5.12
CA ARG A 117 19.47 -0.91 -6.39
C ARG A 117 19.73 0.28 -7.29
N GLY A 118 20.87 0.27 -7.97
CA GLY A 118 21.28 1.38 -8.84
C GLY A 118 20.35 1.62 -10.04
N ASP A 119 19.46 0.69 -10.37
CA ASP A 119 18.42 0.84 -11.39
C ASP A 119 17.09 1.42 -10.85
N LEU A 120 17.01 1.75 -9.55
CA LEU A 120 15.87 2.42 -8.92
C LEU A 120 16.28 3.81 -8.44
N SER A 121 15.75 4.85 -9.08
CA SER A 121 16.13 6.25 -8.78
C SER A 121 15.34 6.88 -7.61
N GLN A 122 14.14 6.39 -7.32
CA GLN A 122 13.25 6.94 -6.28
C GLN A 122 12.60 5.81 -5.48
N GLY A 123 13.42 4.90 -4.96
CA GLY A 123 12.90 3.74 -4.28
C GLY A 123 13.95 2.70 -3.95
N ALA A 124 13.46 1.58 -3.41
CA ALA A 124 14.25 0.42 -3.05
C ALA A 124 13.45 -0.86 -3.26
N VAL A 125 14.13 -2.00 -3.20
CA VAL A 125 13.48 -3.32 -3.19
C VAL A 125 13.42 -3.83 -1.75
N ILE A 126 12.34 -4.54 -1.45
CA ILE A 126 12.21 -5.36 -0.25
C ILE A 126 12.33 -6.83 -0.70
N PRO A 127 13.54 -7.42 -0.73
CA PRO A 127 13.74 -8.77 -1.25
C PRO A 127 13.17 -9.86 -0.33
N ALA A 128 13.01 -9.55 0.96
CA ALA A 128 12.45 -10.44 1.96
C ALA A 128 11.82 -9.64 3.11
N GLY A 129 10.80 -10.22 3.72
CA GLY A 129 10.17 -9.71 4.93
C GLY A 129 9.07 -10.64 5.43
N SER A 130 8.50 -10.28 6.58
CA SER A 130 7.32 -10.93 7.14
C SER A 130 6.34 -9.91 7.69
N LEU A 131 5.06 -10.12 7.42
CA LEU A 131 3.96 -9.41 8.06
C LEU A 131 3.30 -10.34 9.07
N ARG A 132 3.48 -10.06 10.37
CA ARG A 132 2.71 -10.70 11.44
C ARG A 132 1.42 -9.93 11.65
N ILE A 133 0.32 -10.67 11.78
CA ILE A 133 -1.03 -10.15 11.97
C ILE A 133 -1.59 -10.81 13.20
N GLU A 134 -1.94 -9.99 14.19
CA GLU A 134 -2.60 -10.42 15.41
C GLU A 134 -3.97 -9.78 15.46
N LYS A 135 -4.96 -10.59 15.84
CA LYS A 135 -6.32 -10.14 16.11
C LYS A 135 -6.74 -10.65 17.47
N THR A 136 -7.30 -9.78 18.30
CA THR A 136 -7.79 -10.16 19.63
C THR A 136 -8.72 -11.38 19.55
N GLY A 137 -8.39 -12.44 20.30
CA GLY A 137 -9.19 -13.66 20.38
C GLY A 137 -9.12 -14.59 19.16
N ALA A 138 -8.14 -14.39 18.25
CA ALA A 138 -7.91 -15.25 17.10
C ALA A 138 -6.42 -15.65 17.00
N ASP A 139 -6.14 -16.62 16.13
CA ASP A 139 -4.78 -17.08 15.87
C ASP A 139 -3.93 -16.00 15.18
N THR A 140 -2.65 -15.96 15.53
CA THR A 140 -1.65 -15.14 14.84
C THR A 140 -1.33 -15.70 13.47
N VAL A 141 -1.26 -14.83 12.47
CA VAL A 141 -0.89 -15.18 11.10
C VAL A 141 0.43 -14.50 10.75
N ILE A 142 1.36 -15.24 10.17
CA ILE A 142 2.62 -14.69 9.65
C ILE A 142 2.65 -14.93 8.15
N VAL A 143 2.76 -13.85 7.39
CA VAL A 143 2.78 -13.88 5.93
C VAL A 143 4.15 -13.46 5.42
N PRO A 144 4.90 -14.33 4.74
CA PRO A 144 6.12 -13.94 4.04
C PRO A 144 5.79 -12.92 2.95
N VAL A 145 6.57 -11.84 2.87
CA VAL A 145 6.36 -10.76 1.89
C VAL A 145 7.63 -10.43 1.11
N VAL A 146 7.42 -9.91 -0.09
CA VAL A 146 8.40 -9.18 -0.90
C VAL A 146 7.78 -7.86 -1.31
N GLY A 147 8.59 -6.87 -1.68
CA GLY A 147 8.05 -5.56 -1.95
C GLY A 147 8.95 -4.64 -2.75
N ILE A 148 8.39 -3.46 -3.00
CA ILE A 148 9.06 -2.32 -3.60
C ILE A 148 8.67 -1.10 -2.78
N ILE A 149 9.64 -0.24 -2.52
CA ILE A 149 9.43 1.10 -2.01
C ILE A 149 9.49 2.06 -3.20
N GLY A 150 8.47 2.90 -3.35
CA GLY A 150 8.49 4.05 -4.27
C GLY A 150 8.34 5.35 -3.50
N CYS A 151 8.91 6.43 -4.02
CA CYS A 151 8.85 7.76 -3.42
C CYS A 151 8.44 8.82 -4.45
N ALA A 152 7.55 9.72 -4.02
CA ALA A 152 7.16 10.92 -4.76
C ALA A 152 7.73 12.17 -4.07
N ASN A 153 8.18 13.12 -4.88
CA ASN A 153 8.77 14.38 -4.45
C ASN A 153 7.96 15.55 -4.99
#